data_AF-H5SBU5-F1
#
_entry.id   AF-H5SBU5-F1
#
_cell.length_a   1.000
_cell.length_b   1.000
_cell.length_c   1.000
_cell.angle_alpha   90.00
_cell.angle_beta   90.00
_cell.angle_gamma   90.00
#
_symmetry.space_group_name_H-M   'P 1'
#
loop_
_entity.id
_entity.type
_entity.pdbx_description
1 polymer ?
#
loop_
_entity_poly.entity_id
_entity_poly.type
_entity_poly.pdbx_seq_one_letter_code
_entity_poly.pdbx_strand_id
1 'polypeptide(L)'
;MSYFVWAFKKFIRQSSPFALSNALNISEKAVYSWATEEDSPFHRKSPLDRTVEVLDVFNRHTPELLYEVLTQIAERYGYRLEKLPKEEDVRLSTLLKELNDVPEELTRAYEDGQLTQEELQKAIQEIAQAQEVLAKKKAYLQWRLEQQKPINIRRRPA
;
A
#
# COMPACT_ATOMS: atom_id res chain seq x y z
N MET A 1 -3.68 12.84 -17.59
CA MET A 1 -3.00 11.58 -17.88
C MET A 1 -3.93 10.43 -17.54
N SER A 2 -4.61 9.92 -18.55
CA SER A 2 -5.44 8.72 -18.47
C SER A 2 -4.49 7.53 -18.51
N TYR A 3 -4.46 6.79 -17.42
CA TYR A 3 -3.52 5.69 -17.21
C TYR A 3 -3.94 4.41 -17.92
N PHE A 4 -5.18 4.35 -18.41
CA PHE A 4 -5.83 3.12 -18.86
C PHE A 4 -6.32 3.14 -20.31
N VAL A 5 -6.07 4.19 -21.11
CA VAL A 5 -6.41 4.22 -22.54
C VAL A 5 -5.92 2.96 -23.28
N TRP A 6 -4.71 2.52 -22.96
CA TRP A 6 -4.09 1.33 -23.55
C TRP A 6 -4.91 0.06 -23.32
N ALA A 7 -5.61 -0.07 -22.19
CA ALA A 7 -6.38 -1.25 -21.84
C ALA A 7 -7.60 -1.38 -22.76
N PHE A 8 -8.29 -0.26 -23.00
CA PHE A 8 -9.43 -0.22 -23.93
C PHE A 8 -8.99 -0.39 -25.38
N LYS A 9 -7.85 0.22 -25.79
CA LYS A 9 -7.26 -0.03 -27.12
C LYS A 9 -6.93 -1.50 -27.33
N LYS A 10 -6.29 -2.14 -26.35
CA LYS A 10 -5.92 -3.55 -26.41
C LYS A 10 -7.17 -4.44 -26.44
N PHE A 11 -8.17 -4.15 -25.61
CA PHE A 11 -9.43 -4.87 -25.61
C PHE A 11 -10.12 -4.81 -26.98
N ILE A 12 -10.30 -3.62 -27.56
CA ILE A 12 -10.94 -3.43 -28.87
C ILE A 12 -10.17 -4.12 -30.00
N ARG A 13 -8.85 -4.23 -29.88
CA ARG A 13 -8.03 -4.96 -30.86
C ARG A 13 -8.19 -6.48 -30.75
N GLN A 14 -8.35 -7.00 -29.53
CA GLN A 14 -8.46 -8.43 -29.26
C GLN A 14 -9.90 -8.95 -29.36
N SER A 15 -10.86 -8.10 -29.05
CA SER A 15 -12.29 -8.38 -28.91
C SER A 15 -13.09 -7.23 -29.52
N SER A 16 -14.34 -7.47 -29.89
CA SER A 16 -15.22 -6.39 -30.35
C SER A 16 -15.62 -5.44 -29.20
N PRO A 17 -15.69 -4.11 -29.42
CA PRO A 17 -16.26 -3.16 -28.44
C PRO A 17 -17.71 -3.49 -28.06
N PHE A 18 -18.42 -4.23 -28.91
CA PHE A 18 -19.78 -4.72 -28.67
C PHE A 18 -19.88 -5.50 -27.36
N ALA A 19 -18.87 -6.30 -27.00
CA ALA A 19 -18.91 -7.09 -25.77
C ALA A 19 -19.02 -6.22 -24.51
N LEU A 20 -18.25 -5.12 -24.44
CA LEU A 20 -18.35 -4.14 -23.35
C LEU A 20 -19.62 -3.30 -23.46
N SER A 21 -19.99 -2.89 -24.68
CA SER A 21 -21.21 -2.13 -24.95
C SER A 21 -22.46 -2.85 -24.44
N ASN A 22 -22.59 -4.14 -24.77
CA ASN A 22 -23.71 -4.98 -24.37
C ASN A 22 -23.69 -5.27 -22.86
N ALA A 23 -22.53 -5.62 -22.29
CA ALA A 23 -22.41 -5.94 -20.87
C ALA A 23 -22.69 -4.74 -19.95
N LEU A 24 -22.31 -3.53 -20.38
CA LEU A 24 -22.48 -2.30 -19.61
C LEU A 24 -23.72 -1.50 -20.01
N ASN A 25 -24.51 -1.98 -20.99
CA ASN A 25 -25.66 -1.28 -21.57
C ASN A 25 -25.35 0.18 -21.98
N ILE A 26 -24.28 0.35 -22.74
CA ILE A 26 -23.80 1.64 -23.26
C ILE A 26 -23.58 1.54 -24.77
N SER A 27 -23.42 2.66 -25.45
CA SER A 27 -23.07 2.65 -26.88
C SER A 27 -21.62 2.25 -27.12
N GLU A 28 -21.34 1.57 -28.23
CA GLU A 28 -19.97 1.29 -28.67
C GLU A 28 -19.14 2.56 -28.86
N LYS A 29 -19.77 3.67 -29.27
CA LYS A 29 -19.13 4.99 -29.36
C LYS A 29 -18.53 5.43 -28.02
N ALA A 30 -19.19 5.12 -26.91
CA ALA A 30 -18.63 5.39 -25.57
C ALA A 30 -17.39 4.51 -25.30
N VAL A 31 -17.42 3.24 -25.69
CA VAL A 31 -16.26 2.34 -25.54
C VAL A 31 -15.06 2.85 -26.36
N TYR A 32 -15.28 3.28 -27.60
CA TYR A 32 -14.24 3.89 -28.43
C TYR A 32 -13.69 5.19 -27.84
N SER A 33 -14.55 6.02 -27.23
CA SER A 33 -14.11 7.27 -26.61
C SER A 33 -13.12 7.08 -25.46
N TRP A 34 -13.18 5.93 -24.76
CA TRP A 34 -12.24 5.55 -23.70
C TRP A 34 -10.89 5.03 -24.22
N ALA A 35 -10.86 4.58 -25.47
CA ALA A 35 -9.66 4.13 -26.16
C ALA A 35 -8.98 5.28 -26.95
N THR A 36 -9.50 6.49 -26.85
CA THR A 36 -8.99 7.66 -27.57
C THR A 36 -8.01 8.44 -26.69
N GLU A 37 -6.93 8.97 -27.28
CA GLU A 37 -5.94 9.80 -26.57
C GLU A 37 -6.54 11.11 -26.04
N GLU A 38 -5.98 11.65 -24.94
CA GLU A 38 -6.49 12.85 -24.25
C GLU A 38 -6.58 14.10 -25.15
N ASP A 39 -5.69 14.23 -26.15
CA ASP A 39 -5.66 15.37 -27.07
C ASP A 39 -6.80 15.35 -28.11
N SER A 40 -7.58 14.27 -28.17
CA SER A 40 -8.68 14.15 -29.12
C SER A 40 -9.97 14.81 -28.59
N PRO A 41 -10.74 15.51 -29.45
CA PRO A 41 -12.04 16.06 -29.07
C PRO A 41 -13.08 14.99 -28.72
N PHE A 42 -12.82 13.72 -29.08
CA PHE A 42 -13.68 12.59 -28.78
C PHE A 42 -13.27 11.84 -27.51
N HIS A 43 -12.19 12.25 -26.85
CA HIS A 43 -11.74 11.63 -25.61
C HIS A 43 -12.79 11.74 -24.53
N ARG A 44 -13.03 10.64 -23.84
CA ARG A 44 -13.78 10.65 -22.59
C ARG A 44 -13.01 9.88 -21.54
N LYS A 45 -13.04 10.41 -20.32
CA LYS A 45 -12.46 9.77 -19.16
C LYS A 45 -13.05 8.37 -18.97
N SER A 46 -12.17 7.38 -18.89
CA SER A 46 -12.58 5.98 -18.81
C SER A 46 -13.16 5.63 -17.44
N PRO A 47 -13.98 4.57 -17.33
CA PRO A 47 -14.46 4.07 -16.04
C PRO A 47 -13.32 3.68 -15.10
N LEU A 48 -12.23 3.12 -15.63
CA LEU A 48 -11.07 2.72 -14.82
C LEU A 48 -10.37 3.93 -14.20
N ASP A 49 -10.19 5.01 -14.95
CA ASP A 49 -9.61 6.26 -14.41
C ASP A 49 -10.50 6.83 -13.31
N ARG A 50 -11.83 6.83 -13.51
CA ARG A 50 -12.78 7.29 -12.48
C ARG A 50 -12.73 6.43 -11.22
N THR A 51 -12.64 5.11 -11.38
CA THR A 51 -12.50 4.19 -10.25
C THR A 51 -11.23 4.50 -9.45
N VAL A 52 -10.08 4.68 -10.11
CA VAL A 52 -8.84 5.04 -9.41
C VAL A 52 -8.97 6.35 -8.64
N GLU A 53 -9.62 7.37 -9.21
CA GLU A 53 -9.83 8.63 -8.48
C GLU A 53 -10.68 8.47 -7.23
N VAL A 54 -11.70 7.60 -7.28
CA VAL A 54 -12.50 7.26 -6.09
C VAL A 54 -11.64 6.51 -5.06
N LEU A 55 -10.84 5.54 -5.52
CA LEU A 55 -9.92 4.80 -4.64
C LEU A 55 -8.85 5.72 -4.02
N ASP A 56 -8.38 6.75 -4.74
CA ASP A 56 -7.45 7.75 -4.21
C ASP A 56 -8.08 8.62 -3.12
N VAL A 57 -9.39 8.87 -3.19
CA VAL A 57 -10.15 9.54 -2.12
C VAL A 57 -10.23 8.62 -0.90
N PHE A 58 -10.56 7.34 -1.08
CA PHE A 58 -10.55 6.37 0.03
C PHE A 58 -9.16 6.24 0.64
N ASN A 59 -8.10 6.15 -0.17
CA ASN A 59 -6.73 6.09 0.32
C ASN A 59 -6.35 7.27 1.22
N ARG A 60 -6.85 8.48 0.88
CA ARG A 60 -6.51 9.70 1.60
C ARG A 60 -7.32 9.89 2.89
N HIS A 61 -8.58 9.46 2.89
CA HIS A 61 -9.52 9.77 3.96
C HIS A 61 -9.88 8.56 4.83
N THR A 62 -9.86 7.36 4.27
CA THR A 62 -10.28 6.10 4.92
C THR A 62 -9.52 4.89 4.33
N PRO A 63 -8.23 4.71 4.66
CA PRO A 63 -7.41 3.62 4.11
C PRO A 63 -7.96 2.21 4.38
N GLU A 64 -8.66 2.03 5.50
CA GLU A 64 -9.32 0.77 5.86
C GLU A 64 -10.43 0.44 4.85
N LEU A 65 -11.24 1.44 4.49
CA LEU A 65 -12.30 1.30 3.48
C LEU A 65 -11.72 0.99 2.10
N LEU A 66 -10.61 1.63 1.72
CA LEU A 66 -9.90 1.29 0.49
C LEU A 66 -9.54 -0.20 0.48
N TYR A 67 -8.99 -0.71 1.57
CA TYR A 67 -8.58 -2.10 1.68
C TYR A 67 -9.76 -3.07 1.61
N GLU A 68 -10.87 -2.78 2.28
CA GLU A 68 -12.11 -3.57 2.17
C GLU A 68 -12.62 -3.62 0.73
N VAL A 69 -12.67 -2.47 0.04
CA VAL A 69 -13.10 -2.39 -1.36
C VAL A 69 -12.19 -3.20 -2.27
N LEU A 70 -10.87 -3.05 -2.12
CA LEU A 70 -9.90 -3.81 -2.91
C LEU A 70 -9.99 -5.31 -2.62
N THR A 71 -10.24 -5.70 -1.36
CA THR A 71 -10.42 -7.11 -0.96
C THR A 71 -11.63 -7.70 -1.66
N GLN A 72 -12.78 -7.01 -1.64
CA GLN A 72 -13.98 -7.48 -2.34
C GLN A 72 -13.77 -7.59 -3.86
N ILE A 73 -13.04 -6.64 -4.47
CA ILE A 73 -12.68 -6.71 -5.89
C ILE A 73 -11.81 -7.94 -6.15
N ALA A 74 -10.77 -8.16 -5.34
CA ALA A 74 -9.86 -9.28 -5.50
C ALA A 74 -10.59 -10.63 -5.34
N GLU A 75 -11.39 -10.78 -4.29
CA GLU A 75 -12.16 -12.00 -4.01
C GLU A 75 -13.11 -12.35 -5.16
N ARG A 76 -13.75 -11.34 -5.77
CA ARG A 76 -14.64 -11.53 -6.93
C ARG A 76 -13.92 -12.18 -8.12
N TYR A 77 -12.62 -11.95 -8.27
CA TYR A 77 -11.80 -12.51 -9.36
C TYR A 77 -10.91 -13.67 -8.90
N GLY A 78 -11.13 -14.22 -7.70
CA GLY A 78 -10.39 -15.36 -7.16
C GLY A 78 -8.99 -15.01 -6.63
N TYR A 79 -8.70 -13.73 -6.43
CA TYR A 79 -7.46 -13.28 -5.80
C TYR A 79 -7.67 -13.03 -4.31
N ARG A 80 -6.62 -13.22 -3.52
CA ARG A 80 -6.59 -12.87 -2.10
C ARG A 80 -5.56 -11.79 -1.87
N LEU A 81 -5.98 -10.65 -1.36
CA LEU A 81 -5.04 -9.62 -0.92
C LEU A 81 -4.37 -10.08 0.38
N GLU A 82 -3.07 -9.81 0.48
CA GLU A 82 -2.38 -9.91 1.76
C GLU A 82 -3.07 -8.98 2.73
N LYS A 83 -3.36 -9.49 3.94
CA LYS A 83 -3.94 -8.69 5.00
C LYS A 83 -3.12 -7.43 5.13
N LEU A 84 -3.78 -6.26 5.08
CA LEU A 84 -3.15 -5.02 5.54
C LEU A 84 -2.50 -5.39 6.87
N PRO A 85 -1.19 -5.15 7.06
CA PRO A 85 -0.59 -5.37 8.36
C PRO A 85 -1.48 -4.60 9.31
N LYS A 86 -2.19 -5.33 10.18
CA LYS A 86 -2.90 -4.68 11.26
C LYS A 86 -1.83 -3.81 11.90
N GLU A 87 -2.10 -2.53 12.04
CA GLU A 87 -1.51 -1.81 13.15
C GLU A 87 -2.00 -2.58 14.39
N GLU A 88 -1.29 -3.65 14.74
CA GLU A 88 -1.17 -4.02 16.12
C GLU A 88 -0.60 -2.77 16.74
N ASP A 89 -1.52 -2.03 17.35
CA ASP A 89 -1.30 -0.84 18.14
C ASP A 89 -0.53 -1.24 19.41
N VAL A 90 0.56 -2.00 19.25
CA VAL A 90 1.58 -2.15 20.28
C VAL A 90 2.27 -0.80 20.25
N ARG A 91 1.78 0.10 21.11
CA ARG A 91 2.37 1.42 21.32
C ARG A 91 3.89 1.24 21.32
N LEU A 92 4.60 2.03 20.54
CA LEU A 92 6.07 1.94 20.43
C LEU A 92 6.73 1.93 21.82
N SER A 93 6.12 2.62 22.79
CA SER A 93 6.51 2.60 24.21
C SER A 93 6.47 1.20 24.86
N THR A 94 5.50 0.37 24.51
CA THR A 94 5.33 -1.00 25.02
C THR A 94 6.35 -1.94 24.38
N LEU A 95 6.54 -1.86 23.06
CA LEU A 95 7.59 -2.64 22.37
C LEU A 95 8.99 -2.26 22.84
N LEU A 96 9.27 -0.96 23.02
CA LEU A 96 10.56 -0.49 23.53
C LEU A 96 10.78 -0.90 24.98
N LYS A 97 9.72 -1.00 25.78
CA LYS A 97 9.80 -1.47 27.16
C LYS A 97 10.06 -2.99 27.21
N GLU A 98 9.31 -3.77 26.45
CA GLU A 98 9.54 -5.23 26.32
C GLU A 98 10.94 -5.53 25.75
N LEU A 99 11.42 -4.77 24.75
CA LEU A 99 12.78 -4.91 24.24
C LEU A 99 13.89 -4.55 25.24
N ASN A 100 13.61 -3.68 26.21
CA ASN A 100 14.57 -3.30 27.24
C ASN A 100 14.54 -4.26 28.44
N ASP A 101 13.38 -4.85 28.73
CA ASP A 101 13.16 -5.77 29.84
C ASP A 101 13.58 -7.23 29.48
N VAL A 102 13.49 -7.63 28.21
CA VAL A 102 13.93 -8.96 27.71
C VAL A 102 15.41 -9.28 27.98
N PRO A 103 16.37 -8.35 27.78
CA PRO A 103 17.77 -8.57 28.17
C PRO A 103 17.95 -8.83 29.68
N GLU A 104 17.20 -8.14 30.54
CA GLU A 104 17.30 -8.33 32.00
C GLU A 104 16.74 -9.69 32.44
N GLU A 105 15.62 -10.12 31.87
CA GLU A 105 15.02 -11.43 32.13
C GLU A 105 15.89 -12.59 31.63
N LEU A 106 16.47 -12.47 30.44
CA LEU A 106 17.39 -13.46 29.89
C LEU A 106 18.69 -13.56 30.70
N THR A 107 19.18 -12.44 31.22
CA THR A 107 20.38 -12.42 32.07
C THR A 107 20.11 -13.13 33.40
N ARG A 108 18.96 -12.88 34.04
CA ARG A 108 18.55 -13.57 35.27
C ARG A 108 18.34 -15.07 35.05
N ALA A 109 17.69 -15.46 33.95
CA ALA A 109 17.45 -16.87 33.65
C ALA A 109 18.73 -17.64 33.26
N TYR A 110 19.75 -16.96 32.73
CA TYR A 110 21.09 -17.51 32.54
C TYR A 110 21.85 -17.67 33.87
N GLU A 111 21.79 -16.66 34.76
CA GLU A 111 22.39 -16.72 36.10
C GLU A 111 21.75 -17.81 36.98
N ASP A 112 20.44 -18.05 36.83
CA ASP A 112 19.69 -19.11 37.51
C ASP A 112 19.89 -20.52 36.88
N GLY A 113 20.71 -20.63 35.82
CA GLY A 113 21.06 -21.90 35.18
C GLY A 113 19.94 -22.54 34.36
N GLN A 114 18.87 -21.81 34.04
CA GLN A 114 17.72 -22.30 33.28
C GLN A 114 17.89 -22.19 31.76
N LEU A 115 18.92 -21.48 31.29
CA LEU A 115 19.20 -21.28 29.87
C LEU A 115 20.60 -21.77 29.50
N THR A 116 20.69 -22.51 28.39
CA THR A 116 21.98 -22.94 27.84
C THR A 116 22.63 -21.81 27.01
N GLN A 117 23.96 -21.85 26.88
CA GLN A 117 24.72 -20.84 26.14
C GLN A 117 24.31 -20.72 24.66
N GLU A 118 23.85 -21.82 24.06
CA GLU A 118 23.36 -21.86 22.67
C GLU A 118 22.01 -21.16 22.51
N GLU A 119 21.09 -21.34 23.47
CA GLU A 119 19.78 -20.68 23.47
C GLU A 119 19.92 -19.17 23.68
N LEU A 120 20.88 -18.73 24.51
CA LEU A 120 21.20 -17.32 24.69
C LEU A 120 21.74 -16.68 23.40
N GLN A 121 22.64 -17.38 22.69
CA GLN A 121 23.16 -16.90 21.41
C GLN A 121 22.06 -16.79 20.34
N LYS A 122 21.13 -17.74 20.32
CA LYS A 122 19.99 -17.70 19.40
C LYS A 122 19.06 -16.53 19.71
N ALA A 123 18.75 -16.29 20.99
CA ALA A 123 17.95 -15.15 21.42
C ALA A 123 18.62 -13.81 21.04
N ILE A 124 19.94 -13.69 21.20
CA ILE A 124 20.70 -12.50 20.79
C ILE A 124 20.61 -12.28 19.27
N GLN A 125 20.70 -13.34 18.46
CA GLN A 125 20.54 -13.23 17.01
C GLN A 125 19.12 -12.81 16.59
N GLU A 126 18.09 -13.36 17.24
CA GLU A 126 16.70 -12.99 17.00
C GLU A 126 16.44 -11.51 17.36
N ILE A 127 17.02 -11.03 18.48
CA ILE A 127 16.96 -9.62 18.88
C ILE A 127 17.66 -8.73 17.83
N ALA A 128 18.84 -9.13 17.34
CA ALA A 128 19.56 -8.36 16.33
C ALA A 128 18.78 -8.23 15.02
N GLN A 129 18.12 -9.30 14.57
CA GLN A 129 17.25 -9.28 13.39
C GLN A 129 16.03 -8.36 13.60
N ALA A 130 15.41 -8.43 14.76
CA ALA A 130 14.29 -7.57 15.11
C ALA A 130 14.70 -6.08 15.12
N GLN A 131 15.88 -5.75 15.65
CA GLN A 131 16.44 -4.40 15.63
C GLN A 131 16.69 -3.89 14.21
N GLU A 132 17.19 -4.74 13.30
CA GLU A 132 17.42 -4.35 11.91
C GLU A 132 16.10 -4.02 11.18
N VAL A 133 15.07 -4.83 11.39
CA VAL A 133 13.73 -4.58 10.84
C VAL A 133 13.16 -3.27 11.40
N LEU A 134 13.33 -3.02 12.69
CA LEU A 134 12.87 -1.80 13.35
C LEU A 134 13.61 -0.56 12.84
N ALA A 135 14.92 -0.67 12.58
CA ALA A 135 15.72 0.39 11.96
C ALA A 135 15.24 0.73 10.55
N LYS A 136 14.92 -0.28 9.72
CA LYS A 136 14.36 -0.08 8.38
C LYS A 136 12.99 0.61 8.43
N LYS A 137 12.11 0.19 9.35
CA LYS A 137 10.81 0.86 9.57
C LYS A 137 10.97 2.31 10.04
N LYS A 138 11.92 2.58 10.95
CA LYS A 138 12.24 3.94 11.40
C LYS A 138 12.72 4.83 10.25
N ALA A 139 13.62 4.33 9.40
CA ALA A 139 14.11 5.06 8.23
C ALA A 139 12.98 5.38 7.24
N TYR A 140 12.07 4.43 7.01
CA TYR A 140 10.90 4.64 6.17
C TYR A 140 9.96 5.73 6.72
N LEU A 141 9.69 5.72 8.02
CA LEU A 141 8.86 6.75 8.67
C LEU A 141 9.52 8.13 8.63
N GLN A 142 10.85 8.20 8.82
CA GLN A 142 11.61 9.44 8.67
C GLN A 142 11.54 10.00 7.25
N TRP A 143 11.71 9.14 6.24
CA TRP A 143 11.55 9.54 4.83
C TRP A 143 10.14 10.05 4.55
N ARG A 144 9.09 9.38 5.03
CA ARG A 144 7.70 9.84 4.94
C ARG A 144 7.49 11.22 5.57
N LEU A 145 8.12 11.47 6.71
CA LEU A 145 8.05 12.75 7.42
C LEU A 145 8.77 13.87 6.66
N GLU A 146 9.87 13.57 5.98
CA GLU A 146 10.57 14.52 5.11
C GLU A 146 9.76 14.88 3.86
N GLN A 147 9.09 13.91 3.25
CA GLN A 147 8.20 14.15 2.10
C GLN A 147 6.95 14.98 2.48
N GLN A 148 6.51 14.93 3.73
CA GLN A 148 5.39 15.73 4.23
C GLN A 148 5.78 17.15 4.67
N LYS A 149 7.08 17.47 4.80
CA LYS A 149 7.49 18.85 5.12
C LYS A 149 7.23 19.74 3.89
N PRO A 150 6.45 20.82 4.02
CA PRO A 150 6.24 21.74 2.91
C PRO A 150 7.58 22.33 2.48
N ILE A 151 7.86 22.31 1.18
CA ILE A 151 9.02 22.98 0.58
C ILE A 151 8.88 24.47 0.89
N ASN A 152 9.70 24.98 1.81
CA ASN A 152 9.73 26.39 2.14
C ASN A 152 10.42 27.14 1.00
N ILE A 153 9.66 27.51 -0.03
CA ILE A 153 10.13 28.35 -1.13
C ILE A 153 10.27 29.77 -0.56
N ARG A 154 11.47 30.13 -0.13
CA ARG A 154 11.81 31.53 0.15
C ARG A 154 11.69 32.31 -1.16
N ARG A 155 10.64 33.12 -1.30
CA ARG A 155 10.57 34.11 -2.38
C ARG A 155 11.70 35.10 -2.19
N ARG A 156 12.56 35.24 -3.19
CA ARG A 156 13.58 36.28 -3.27
C ARG A 156 12.85 37.64 -3.29
N PRO A 157 13.20 38.62 -2.43
CA PRO A 157 12.60 39.94 -2.51
C PRO A 157 13.00 40.60 -3.84
N ALA A 158 12.04 41.34 -4.40
CA ALA A 158 12.19 42.14 -5.61
C ALA A 158 13.14 43.33 -5.39
#